data_AF-A0A928T999-F1
#
_entry.id   AF-A0A928T999-F1
#
_cell.length_a   1.000
_cell.length_b   1.000
_cell.length_c   1.000
_cell.angle_alpha   90.00
_cell.angle_beta   90.00
_cell.angle_gamma   90.00
#
_symmetry.space_group_name_H-M   'P 1'
#
loop_
_entity.id
_entity.type
_entity.pdbx_description
1 polymer ?
#
loop_
_entity_poly.entity_id
_entity_poly.type
_entity_poly.pdbx_seq_one_letter_code
_entity_poly.pdbx_strand_id
1 'polypeptide(L)'
;MQTETLAHKLGFTTPVSRLREVAKRFGLVTEDDLVEEAVARGCFHFMQRLGHPPAQRVAESDFSNEELAIALLSIANRYEPWLIRVGAMLLGHPGNEAEKLAHLAVSEQSEAVVREIASAGARYEPQTRFWSELLSLLPEAEPLKSGVMPHHTRFVSIPGLIGPKTYGLVKWLRPQKPAGLGYAA
;
A
#
# COMPACT_ATOMS: atom_id res chain seq x y z
N MET A 1 -15.53 21.80 -4.92
CA MET A 1 -16.15 20.45 -4.87
C MET A 1 -15.60 19.76 -3.64
N GLN A 2 -16.46 19.25 -2.74
CA GLN A 2 -15.97 18.38 -1.68
C GLN A 2 -15.43 17.12 -2.33
N THR A 3 -14.17 16.85 -2.07
CA THR A 3 -13.47 15.72 -2.65
C THR A 3 -13.87 14.46 -1.91
N GLU A 4 -14.45 13.51 -2.62
CA GLU A 4 -15.00 12.28 -2.04
C GLU A 4 -13.88 11.39 -1.46
N THR A 5 -14.11 10.84 -0.25
CA THR A 5 -13.17 9.93 0.42
C THR A 5 -13.39 8.48 0.00
N LEU A 6 -12.40 7.62 0.23
CA LEU A 6 -12.56 6.18 0.01
C LEU A 6 -13.70 5.60 0.88
N ALA A 7 -13.83 6.04 2.13
CA ALA A 7 -14.94 5.67 3.01
C ALA A 7 -16.30 5.97 2.35
N HIS A 8 -16.53 7.19 1.85
CA HIS A 8 -17.78 7.54 1.18
C HIS A 8 -18.03 6.67 -0.06
N LYS A 9 -17.00 6.39 -0.86
CA LYS A 9 -17.13 5.48 -2.02
C LYS A 9 -17.54 4.06 -1.63
N LEU A 10 -17.03 3.58 -0.51
CA LEU A 10 -17.34 2.26 0.05
C LEU A 10 -18.68 2.21 0.80
N GLY A 11 -19.31 3.36 1.05
CA GLY A 11 -20.56 3.45 1.81
C GLY A 11 -20.37 3.53 3.34
N PHE A 12 -19.16 3.89 3.78
CA PHE A 12 -18.82 4.09 5.19
C PHE A 12 -18.84 5.57 5.58
N THR A 13 -18.94 5.82 6.88
CA THR A 13 -18.62 7.12 7.47
C THR A 13 -17.12 7.33 7.41
N THR A 14 -16.67 8.52 7.00
CA THR A 14 -15.24 8.86 6.96
C THR A 14 -14.69 8.92 8.40
N PRO A 15 -13.72 8.06 8.77
CA PRO A 15 -13.11 8.12 10.09
C PRO A 15 -12.03 9.22 10.17
N VAL A 16 -11.57 9.49 11.38
CA VAL A 16 -10.34 10.27 11.60
C VAL A 16 -9.15 9.32 11.56
N SER A 17 -8.20 9.56 10.66
CA SER A 17 -6.96 8.77 10.59
C SER A 17 -5.91 9.31 11.57
N ARG A 18 -5.56 8.53 12.58
CA ARG A 18 -4.51 8.89 13.55
C ARG A 18 -3.14 8.83 12.89
N LEU A 19 -2.89 7.87 12.00
CA LEU A 19 -1.65 7.79 11.25
C LEU A 19 -1.43 9.01 10.36
N ARG A 20 -2.48 9.57 9.75
CA ARG A 20 -2.37 10.84 9.01
C ARG A 20 -2.00 12.00 9.94
N GLU A 21 -2.54 12.06 11.15
CA GLU A 21 -2.13 13.07 12.15
C GLU A 21 -0.69 12.90 12.64
N VAL A 22 -0.20 11.66 12.77
CA VAL A 22 1.20 11.38 13.08
C VAL A 22 2.11 11.79 11.91
N ALA A 23 1.76 11.41 10.68
CA ALA A 23 2.52 11.70 9.47
C ALA A 23 2.71 13.21 9.25
N LYS A 24 1.69 14.03 9.57
CA LYS A 24 1.78 15.50 9.54
C LYS A 24 2.92 16.07 10.39
N ARG A 25 3.28 15.42 11.51
CA ARG A 25 4.38 15.85 12.39
C ARG A 25 5.75 15.75 11.72
N PHE A 26 5.85 14.89 10.70
CA PHE A 26 7.04 14.70 9.89
C PHE A 26 6.97 15.47 8.55
N GLY A 27 6.00 16.36 8.39
CA GLY A 27 5.81 17.12 7.16
C GLY A 27 5.13 16.34 6.02
N LEU A 28 4.53 15.18 6.31
CA LEU A 28 3.75 14.40 5.34
C LEU A 28 2.26 14.80 5.42
N VAL A 29 1.93 15.98 4.92
CA VAL A 29 0.63 16.62 5.15
C VAL A 29 -0.45 16.11 4.19
N THR A 30 -0.11 15.94 2.93
CA THR A 30 -1.00 15.55 1.83
C THR A 30 -0.90 14.06 1.53
N GLU A 31 -1.83 13.53 0.74
CA GLU A 31 -1.71 12.17 0.20
C GLU A 31 -0.49 12.02 -0.72
N ASP A 32 -0.18 13.05 -1.51
CA ASP A 32 0.97 13.03 -2.40
C ASP A 32 2.28 13.00 -1.60
N ASP A 33 2.32 13.62 -0.42
CA ASP A 33 3.47 13.49 0.48
C ASP A 33 3.73 12.06 0.94
N LEU A 34 2.67 11.29 1.25
CA LEU A 34 2.80 9.88 1.60
C LEU A 34 3.28 9.05 0.42
N VAL A 35 2.81 9.38 -0.80
CA VAL A 35 3.23 8.70 -2.03
C VAL A 35 4.70 8.97 -2.29
N GLU A 36 5.15 10.21 -2.17
CA GLU A 36 6.56 10.59 -2.31
C GLU A 36 7.44 9.84 -1.31
N GLU A 37 7.04 9.80 -0.04
CA GLU A 37 7.76 9.06 0.99
C GLU A 37 7.83 7.56 0.66
N ALA A 38 6.73 6.96 0.20
CA ALA A 38 6.71 5.54 -0.18
C ALA A 38 7.60 5.25 -1.41
N VAL A 39 7.65 6.17 -2.38
CA VAL A 39 8.56 6.08 -3.52
C VAL A 39 10.02 6.21 -3.06
N ALA A 40 10.33 7.15 -2.17
CA ALA A 40 11.66 7.28 -1.57
C ALA A 40 12.10 6.02 -0.82
N ARG A 41 11.14 5.29 -0.24
CA ARG A 41 11.37 3.99 0.43
C ARG A 41 11.36 2.78 -0.50
N GLY A 42 11.32 2.99 -1.82
CA GLY A 42 11.53 1.93 -2.80
C GLY A 42 10.34 1.63 -3.70
N CYS A 43 9.21 2.34 -3.57
CA CYS A 43 8.06 2.16 -4.46
C CYS A 43 8.27 2.77 -5.87
N PHE A 44 9.46 2.60 -6.47
CA PHE A 44 9.86 3.27 -7.72
C PHE A 44 9.02 2.90 -8.95
N HIS A 45 8.21 1.84 -8.89
CA HIS A 45 7.19 1.58 -9.92
C HIS A 45 6.28 2.81 -10.16
N PHE A 46 6.18 3.68 -9.16
CA PHE A 46 5.35 4.88 -9.14
C PHE A 46 6.15 6.19 -9.29
N MET A 47 7.47 6.12 -9.50
CA MET A 47 8.37 7.29 -9.55
C MET A 47 8.03 8.30 -10.64
N GLN A 48 7.54 7.84 -11.80
CA GLN A 48 7.21 8.71 -12.93
C GLN A 48 6.19 9.81 -12.59
N ARG A 49 5.44 9.66 -11.49
CA ARG A 49 4.47 10.64 -11.01
C ARG A 49 5.10 11.83 -10.27
N LEU A 50 6.30 11.66 -9.70
CA LEU A 50 6.91 12.68 -8.85
C LEU A 50 7.47 13.86 -9.65
N GLY A 51 7.85 13.67 -10.91
CA GLY A 51 8.46 14.76 -11.70
C GLY A 51 9.82 15.26 -11.17
N HIS A 52 10.25 14.81 -9.98
CA HIS A 52 11.50 15.11 -9.33
C HIS A 52 12.07 13.85 -8.65
N PRO A 53 13.37 13.83 -8.32
CA PRO A 53 13.96 12.77 -7.52
C PRO A 53 13.28 12.63 -6.16
N PRO A 54 12.96 11.41 -5.71
CA PRO A 54 12.42 11.19 -4.38
C PRO A 54 13.50 11.36 -3.31
N ALA A 55 13.14 11.95 -2.18
CA ALA A 55 14.01 12.08 -1.00
C ALA A 55 13.22 11.62 0.23
N GLN A 56 13.83 10.73 1.02
CA GLN A 56 13.22 10.22 2.24
C GLN A 56 13.19 11.36 3.27
N ARG A 57 12.00 11.70 3.77
CA ARG A 57 11.82 12.82 4.71
C ARG A 57 11.83 12.37 6.17
N VAL A 58 11.45 11.13 6.43
CA VAL A 58 11.35 10.58 7.78
C VAL A 58 12.00 9.21 7.87
N ALA A 59 12.76 8.97 8.94
CA ALA A 59 13.42 7.70 9.16
C ALA A 59 12.40 6.58 9.35
N GLU A 60 12.74 5.37 8.90
CA GLU A 60 11.87 4.19 9.06
C GLU A 60 11.67 3.81 10.55
N SER A 61 12.54 4.28 11.45
CA SER A 61 12.40 4.15 12.91
C SER A 61 11.35 5.09 13.51
N ASP A 62 11.12 6.25 12.89
CA ASP A 62 10.20 7.29 13.41
C ASP A 62 8.80 7.16 12.80
N PHE A 63 8.72 6.68 11.55
CA PHE A 63 7.49 6.33 10.88
C PHE A 63 7.76 5.13 9.99
N SER A 64 7.31 3.95 10.41
CA SER A 64 7.67 2.67 9.79
C SER A 64 6.99 2.41 8.45
N ASN A 65 7.45 1.39 7.72
CA ASN A 65 6.82 0.99 6.45
C ASN A 65 5.40 0.46 6.66
N GLU A 66 5.13 -0.20 7.79
CA GLU A 66 3.77 -0.61 8.14
C GLU A 66 2.85 0.59 8.36
N GLU A 67 3.31 1.59 9.11
CA GLU A 67 2.53 2.82 9.36
C GLU A 67 2.28 3.59 8.07
N LEU A 68 3.30 3.75 7.22
CA LEU A 68 3.14 4.43 5.94
C LEU A 68 2.22 3.66 4.99
N ALA A 69 2.31 2.32 4.95
CA ALA A 69 1.41 1.49 4.13
C ALA A 69 -0.05 1.66 4.56
N ILE A 70 -0.33 1.61 5.87
CA ILE A 70 -1.69 1.78 6.38
C ILE A 70 -2.17 3.23 6.24
N ALA A 71 -1.30 4.23 6.41
CA ALA A 71 -1.64 5.63 6.16
C ALA A 71 -2.05 5.88 4.70
N LEU A 72 -1.39 5.22 3.74
CA LEU A 72 -1.78 5.26 2.31
C LEU A 72 -3.12 4.54 2.06
N LEU A 73 -3.36 3.44 2.76
CA LEU A 73 -4.57 2.62 2.65
C LEU A 73 -5.74 3.10 3.51
N SER A 74 -5.56 4.19 4.26
CA SER A 74 -6.60 4.74 5.13
C SER A 74 -7.84 5.10 4.33
N ILE A 75 -9.00 4.59 4.76
CA ILE A 75 -10.29 4.93 4.13
C ILE A 75 -10.67 6.40 4.33
N ALA A 76 -9.98 7.13 5.21
CA ALA A 76 -10.15 8.57 5.40
C ALA A 76 -9.55 9.41 4.25
N ASN A 77 -8.64 8.85 3.45
CA ASN A 77 -8.02 9.57 2.34
C ASN A 77 -9.03 9.89 1.24
N ARG A 78 -8.70 10.88 0.41
CA ARG A 78 -9.38 11.08 -0.88
C ARG A 78 -9.43 9.77 -1.65
N TYR A 79 -10.57 9.50 -2.30
CA TYR A 79 -10.67 8.38 -3.21
C TYR A 79 -9.78 8.58 -4.44
N GLU A 80 -8.63 7.90 -4.42
CA GLU A 80 -7.68 7.81 -5.53
C GLU A 80 -7.23 6.36 -5.67
N PRO A 81 -7.62 5.64 -6.73
CA PRO A 81 -7.18 4.26 -6.97
C PRO A 81 -5.66 4.09 -6.96
N TRP A 82 -4.94 5.16 -7.28
CA TRP A 82 -3.48 5.18 -7.23
C TRP A 82 -2.92 5.03 -5.82
N LEU A 83 -3.47 5.74 -4.84
CA LEU A 83 -3.02 5.65 -3.44
C LEU A 83 -3.07 4.22 -2.94
N ILE A 84 -4.17 3.53 -3.28
CA ILE A 84 -4.38 2.12 -2.93
C ILE A 84 -3.30 1.23 -3.55
N ARG A 85 -2.88 1.50 -4.79
CA ARG A 85 -1.82 0.74 -5.46
C ARG A 85 -0.44 0.97 -4.83
N VAL A 86 -0.12 2.19 -4.43
CA VAL A 86 1.13 2.51 -3.72
C VAL A 86 1.14 1.83 -2.35
N GLY A 87 0.04 1.97 -1.60
CA GLY A 87 -0.16 1.31 -0.32
C GLY A 87 -0.04 -0.21 -0.42
N ALA A 88 -0.66 -0.84 -1.43
CA ALA A 88 -0.57 -2.29 -1.68
C ALA A 88 0.87 -2.76 -1.97
N MET A 89 1.63 -1.98 -2.74
CA MET A 89 3.05 -2.27 -2.99
C MET A 89 3.85 -2.21 -1.68
N LEU A 90 3.71 -1.13 -0.90
CA LEU A 90 4.41 -0.95 0.37
C LEU A 90 3.98 -1.95 1.45
N LEU A 91 2.71 -2.35 1.44
CA LEU A 91 2.18 -3.41 2.33
C LEU A 91 2.96 -4.72 2.15
N GLY A 92 3.38 -5.02 0.92
CA GLY A 92 4.24 -6.15 0.59
C GLY A 92 5.73 -5.91 0.83
N HIS A 93 6.15 -4.94 1.65
CA HIS A 93 7.56 -4.80 1.98
C HIS A 93 8.07 -6.03 2.77
N PRO A 94 9.22 -6.65 2.41
CA PRO A 94 9.70 -7.89 3.05
C PRO A 94 10.00 -7.78 4.55
N GLY A 95 10.25 -6.56 5.03
CA GLY A 95 10.46 -6.30 6.46
C GLY A 95 9.19 -6.01 7.26
N ASN A 96 8.00 -6.05 6.64
CA ASN A 96 6.77 -5.79 7.36
C ASN A 96 6.32 -6.99 8.19
N GLU A 97 5.77 -6.71 9.37
CA GLU A 97 5.17 -7.72 10.26
C GLU A 97 3.64 -7.77 10.10
N ALA A 98 3.09 -8.97 9.87
CA ALA A 98 1.65 -9.16 9.65
C ALA A 98 0.79 -8.75 10.86
N GLU A 99 1.26 -9.03 12.09
CA GLU A 99 0.58 -8.67 13.35
C GLU A 99 0.47 -7.15 13.50
N LYS A 100 1.57 -6.43 13.30
CA LYS A 100 1.58 -4.96 13.35
C LYS A 100 0.67 -4.35 12.29
N LEU A 101 0.70 -4.87 11.05
CA LEU A 101 -0.20 -4.41 9.99
C LEU A 101 -1.67 -4.66 10.31
N ALA A 102 -2.02 -5.82 10.86
CA ALA A 102 -3.39 -6.11 11.26
C ALA A 102 -3.88 -5.17 12.36
N HIS A 103 -3.06 -4.93 13.38
CA HIS A 103 -3.37 -3.98 14.45
C HIS A 103 -3.57 -2.55 13.92
N LEU A 104 -2.67 -2.08 13.06
CA LEU A 104 -2.77 -0.77 12.45
C LEU A 104 -4.02 -0.65 11.58
N ALA A 105 -4.31 -1.65 10.75
CA ALA A 105 -5.48 -1.67 9.88
C ALA A 105 -6.78 -1.51 10.67
N VAL A 106 -6.94 -2.27 11.76
CA VAL A 106 -8.12 -2.17 12.65
C VAL A 106 -8.17 -0.80 13.33
N SER A 107 -7.04 -0.28 13.82
CA SER A 107 -7.00 1.04 14.46
C SER A 107 -7.39 2.19 13.53
N GLU A 108 -7.19 1.99 12.23
CA GLU A 108 -7.47 2.94 11.15
C GLU A 108 -8.76 2.62 10.38
N GLN A 109 -9.57 1.67 10.88
CA GLN A 109 -10.84 1.21 10.26
C GLN A 109 -10.68 0.86 8.77
N SER A 110 -9.51 0.32 8.41
CA SER A 110 -9.11 0.02 7.05
C SER A 110 -8.95 -1.49 6.82
N GLU A 111 -9.39 -2.31 7.77
CA GLU A 111 -9.31 -3.78 7.75
C GLU A 111 -9.88 -4.38 6.47
N ALA A 112 -11.02 -3.89 5.97
CA ALA A 112 -11.67 -4.44 4.78
C ALA A 112 -10.85 -4.18 3.51
N VAL A 113 -10.23 -3.00 3.41
CA VAL A 113 -9.31 -2.63 2.31
C VAL A 113 -8.05 -3.49 2.37
N VAL A 114 -7.45 -3.63 3.55
CA VAL A 114 -6.25 -4.45 3.74
C VAL A 114 -6.55 -5.94 3.48
N ARG A 115 -7.72 -6.43 3.90
CA ARG A 115 -8.17 -7.82 3.67
C ARG A 115 -8.37 -8.10 2.17
N GLU A 116 -8.93 -7.18 1.41
CA GLU A 116 -9.06 -7.32 -0.05
C GLU A 116 -7.69 -7.42 -0.73
N ILE A 117 -6.74 -6.55 -0.35
CA ILE A 117 -5.37 -6.57 -0.87
C ILE A 117 -4.65 -7.85 -0.47
N ALA A 118 -4.77 -8.28 0.79
CA ALA A 118 -4.15 -9.51 1.29
C ALA A 118 -4.75 -10.76 0.63
N SER A 119 -6.05 -10.76 0.31
CA SER A 119 -6.71 -11.82 -0.44
C SER A 119 -6.17 -11.92 -1.88
N ALA A 120 -5.91 -10.78 -2.52
CA ALA A 120 -5.21 -10.75 -3.81
C ALA A 120 -3.76 -11.26 -3.68
N GLY A 121 -3.04 -10.85 -2.64
CA GLY A 121 -1.68 -11.30 -2.34
C GLY A 121 -1.60 -12.83 -2.18
N ALA A 122 -2.48 -13.41 -1.37
CA ALA A 122 -2.55 -14.86 -1.14
C ALA A 122 -2.86 -15.65 -2.42
N ARG A 123 -3.61 -15.05 -3.37
CA ARG A 123 -3.90 -15.67 -4.67
C ARG A 123 -2.68 -15.69 -5.59
N TYR A 124 -1.88 -14.62 -5.59
CA TYR A 124 -0.74 -14.47 -6.50
C TYR A 124 0.57 -15.04 -5.95
N GLU A 125 0.70 -15.09 -4.64
CA GLU A 125 1.88 -15.62 -3.95
C GLU A 125 1.48 -16.61 -2.85
N PRO A 126 0.78 -17.72 -3.20
CA PRO A 126 0.31 -18.69 -2.20
C PRO A 126 1.45 -19.35 -1.41
N GLN A 127 2.68 -19.30 -1.90
CA GLN A 127 3.87 -19.80 -1.24
C GLN A 127 4.38 -18.91 -0.10
N THR A 128 3.96 -17.64 -0.03
CA THR A 128 4.39 -16.73 1.04
C THR A 128 3.41 -16.80 2.20
N ARG A 129 3.92 -17.04 3.42
CA ARG A 129 3.06 -17.10 4.62
C ARG A 129 2.49 -15.75 5.02
N PHE A 130 3.18 -14.66 4.67
CA PHE A 130 2.81 -13.29 5.02
C PHE A 130 1.33 -12.97 4.73
N TRP A 131 0.84 -13.27 3.52
CA TRP A 131 -0.54 -12.95 3.16
C TRP A 131 -1.56 -13.79 3.91
N SER A 132 -1.31 -15.09 4.08
CA SER A 132 -2.19 -15.98 4.85
C SER A 132 -2.21 -15.61 6.34
N GLU A 133 -1.07 -15.23 6.90
CA GLU A 133 -0.94 -14.80 8.29
C GLU A 133 -1.70 -13.48 8.51
N LEU A 134 -1.49 -12.48 7.65
CA LEU A 134 -2.23 -11.22 7.69
C LEU A 134 -3.75 -11.43 7.59
N LEU A 135 -4.22 -12.30 6.69
CA LEU A 135 -5.65 -12.62 6.57
C LEU A 135 -6.23 -13.30 7.81
N SER A 136 -5.42 -14.12 8.50
CA SER A 136 -5.86 -14.80 9.72
C SER A 136 -5.94 -13.87 10.94
N LEU A 137 -5.20 -12.76 10.91
CA LEU A 137 -5.16 -11.75 11.97
C LEU A 137 -6.17 -10.62 11.77
N LEU A 138 -6.60 -10.39 10.53
CA LEU A 138 -7.63 -9.40 10.22
C LEU A 138 -9.03 -9.94 10.56
N PRO A 139 -9.92 -9.11 11.13
CA PRO A 139 -11.30 -9.51 11.34
C PRO A 139 -11.97 -9.86 10.00
N GLU A 140 -13.04 -10.66 10.09
CA GLU A 140 -13.93 -10.82 8.95
C GLU A 140 -14.60 -9.48 8.62
N ALA A 141 -14.73 -9.20 7.33
CA ALA A 141 -15.32 -7.97 6.84
C ALA A 141 -16.28 -8.31 5.71
N GLU A 142 -17.35 -7.52 5.58
CA GLU A 142 -18.24 -7.61 4.44
C GLU A 142 -17.47 -7.31 3.13
N PRO A 143 -17.85 -7.94 2.01
CA PRO A 143 -17.26 -7.63 0.72
C PRO A 143 -17.36 -6.14 0.39
N LEU A 144 -16.25 -5.55 -0.02
CA LEU A 144 -16.24 -4.16 -0.46
C LEU A 144 -17.11 -3.96 -1.70
N LYS A 145 -17.70 -2.77 -1.83
CA LYS A 145 -18.50 -2.39 -3.00
C LYS A 145 -17.71 -2.60 -4.30
N SER A 146 -18.30 -3.36 -5.22
CA SER A 146 -17.68 -3.67 -6.51
C SER A 146 -17.34 -2.41 -7.30
N GLY A 147 -16.17 -2.42 -7.95
CA GLY A 147 -15.69 -1.33 -8.79
C GLY A 147 -15.03 -0.16 -8.05
N VAL A 148 -14.95 -0.19 -6.72
CA VAL A 148 -14.23 0.84 -5.93
C VAL A 148 -12.74 0.49 -5.81
N MET A 149 -12.42 -0.77 -5.53
CA MET A 149 -11.02 -1.20 -5.40
C MET A 149 -10.35 -1.35 -6.77
N PRO A 150 -9.05 -1.02 -6.91
CA PRO A 150 -8.30 -1.35 -8.11
C PRO A 150 -8.37 -2.85 -8.41
N HIS A 151 -8.49 -3.21 -9.68
CA HIS A 151 -8.42 -4.62 -10.09
C HIS A 151 -7.10 -5.25 -9.60
N HIS A 152 -7.15 -6.46 -9.03
CA HIS A 152 -6.02 -7.10 -8.36
C HIS A 152 -4.76 -7.24 -9.24
N THR A 153 -4.89 -7.30 -10.57
CA THR A 153 -3.75 -7.29 -11.50
C THR A 153 -2.92 -6.00 -11.45
N ARG A 154 -3.43 -4.93 -10.83
CA ARG A 154 -2.73 -3.65 -10.64
C ARG A 154 -1.73 -3.67 -9.49
N PHE A 155 -1.69 -4.73 -8.70
CA PHE A 155 -0.75 -4.92 -7.58
C PHE A 155 0.43 -5.84 -7.92
N VAL A 156 0.41 -6.44 -9.10
CA VAL A 156 1.40 -7.45 -9.52
C VAL A 156 2.09 -7.06 -10.83
N SER A 157 3.31 -7.53 -11.01
CA SER A 157 3.95 -7.64 -12.32
C SER A 157 3.54 -8.96 -12.96
N ILE A 158 2.88 -8.89 -14.12
CA ILE A 158 2.49 -10.04 -14.93
C ILE A 158 3.42 -10.07 -16.16
N PRO A 159 4.52 -10.81 -16.11
CA PRO A 159 5.42 -10.91 -17.25
C PRO A 159 4.76 -11.67 -18.40
N GLY A 160 5.08 -11.24 -19.62
CA GLY A 160 4.70 -11.97 -20.84
C GLY A 160 5.60 -13.17 -21.10
N LEU A 161 5.80 -13.47 -22.39
CA LEU A 161 6.73 -14.49 -22.83
C LEU A 161 8.17 -14.05 -22.53
N ILE A 162 8.90 -14.86 -21.76
CA ILE A 162 10.32 -14.61 -21.41
C ILE A 162 11.27 -15.58 -22.13
N GLY A 163 10.73 -16.50 -22.94
CA GLY A 163 11.47 -17.44 -23.77
C GLY A 163 10.51 -18.33 -24.57
N PRO A 164 10.99 -19.18 -25.48
CA PRO A 164 10.12 -20.04 -26.28
C PRO A 164 9.21 -20.91 -25.40
N LYS A 165 7.89 -20.65 -25.44
CA LYS A 165 6.87 -21.29 -24.58
C LYS A 165 7.07 -21.13 -23.07
N THR A 166 7.93 -20.19 -22.63
CA THR A 166 8.18 -19.91 -21.22
C THR A 166 7.57 -18.56 -20.84
N TYR A 167 6.67 -18.57 -19.86
CA TYR A 167 6.10 -17.36 -19.28
C TYR A 167 6.77 -17.08 -17.93
N GLY A 168 6.99 -15.79 -17.63
CA GLY A 168 7.49 -15.43 -16.32
C GLY A 168 6.46 -15.70 -15.23
N LEU A 169 6.93 -15.82 -14.00
CA LEU A 169 6.03 -15.92 -12.84
C LEU A 169 5.46 -14.54 -12.50
N VAL A 170 4.16 -14.49 -12.23
CA VAL A 170 3.53 -13.31 -11.65
C VAL A 170 4.15 -13.05 -10.28
N LYS A 171 4.47 -11.79 -10.00
CA LYS A 171 5.08 -11.38 -8.72
C LYS A 171 4.37 -10.16 -8.17
N TRP A 172 4.20 -10.11 -6.85
CA TRP A 172 3.75 -8.89 -6.19
C TRP A 172 4.74 -7.75 -6.44
N LEU A 173 4.22 -6.56 -6.71
CA LEU A 173 5.07 -5.36 -6.76
C LEU A 173 5.55 -5.07 -5.33
N ARG A 174 6.87 -5.05 -5.12
CA ARG A 174 7.46 -4.77 -3.80
C ARG A 174 8.39 -3.56 -3.87
N PRO A 175 8.54 -2.79 -2.78
CA PRO A 175 9.53 -1.72 -2.72
C PRO A 175 10.92 -2.31 -2.90
N GLN A 176 11.74 -1.66 -3.71
CA GLN A 176 13.13 -2.03 -3.96
C GLN A 176 13.94 -0.74 -3.93
N LYS A 177 14.96 -0.63 -3.09
CA LYS A 177 15.99 0.42 -3.22
C LYS A 177 17.01 -0.09 -4.25
N PRO A 178 17.01 0.38 -5.51
CA PRO A 178 17.96 -0.11 -6.49
C PRO A 178 19.35 0.32 -6.05
N ALA A 179 20.27 -0.64 -5.96
CA ALA A 179 21.64 -0.44 -5.50
C ALA A 179 22.47 0.54 -6.37
N GLY A 180 21.92 1.05 -7.48
CA GLY A 180 22.65 1.86 -8.46
C GLY A 180 22.03 3.21 -8.83
N LEU A 181 20.93 3.67 -8.19
CA LEU A 181 20.34 4.99 -8.53
C LEU A 181 20.91 6.17 -7.71
N GLY A 182 21.92 5.95 -6.86
CA GLY A 182 22.57 7.05 -6.13
C GLY A 182 21.69 7.75 -5.09
N TYR A 183 20.45 7.32 -4.88
CA TYR A 183 19.56 7.76 -3.79
C TYR A 183 19.87 6.98 -2.50
N ALA A 184 21.13 7.03 -2.07
CA ALA A 184 21.58 6.47 -0.81
C ALA A 184 22.57 7.43 -0.15
N ALA A 185 22.03 8.34 0.64
CA ALA A 185 22.46 8.68 2.00
C ALA A 185 21.37 9.54 2.64
#